data_AF-A0A0S8ETN4-F1
#
_entry.id   AF-A0A0S8ETN4-F1
#
_cell.length_a   1.000
_cell.length_b   1.000
_cell.length_c   1.000
_cell.angle_alpha   90.00
_cell.angle_beta   90.00
_cell.angle_gamma   90.00
#
_symmetry.space_group_name_H-M   'P 1'
#
loop_
_entity.id
_entity.type
_entity.pdbx_description
1 polymer ?
#
loop_
_entity_poly.entity_id
_entity_poly.type
_entity_poly.pdbx_seq_one_letter_code
_entity_poly.pdbx_strand_id
1 'polypeptide(L)'
;MQRYGDEARRAREPVLGLYEEVFNHRAFTGRSGTMFGFEGLGSVYWHMVSKLLLAVQERFFAASKEGADEDIRGRLGRLYYRVRDGLGFNKTPGEFGAFPTDPYSNTPKHAGAQQPGMTGQVKEEILSRFGELGVIVDQGRVQLEVGLLRAREFVARPQPFRFLDVHQQWQELTVPASGLAFTWCQVPFVYRLDPSAEPELTVTLEDGSSQTLTGLMLTPELSAELFTRSGRIRQVELVVRRSQLFSD
;
A
#
# COMPACT_ATOMS: atom_id res chain seq x y z
N MET A 1 -30.04 -34.93 -45.74
CA MET A 1 -30.70 -33.74 -45.16
C MET A 1 -32.23 -33.87 -45.00
N GLN A 2 -32.94 -34.76 -45.73
CA GLN A 2 -34.42 -34.78 -45.76
C GLN A 2 -35.15 -35.63 -44.70
N ARG A 3 -34.48 -36.52 -43.94
CA ARG A 3 -35.21 -37.47 -43.06
C ARG A 3 -35.90 -36.82 -41.85
N TYR A 4 -35.44 -35.66 -41.38
CA TYR A 4 -35.96 -35.00 -40.18
C TYR A 4 -36.23 -33.49 -40.38
N GLY A 5 -36.26 -32.99 -41.62
CA GLY A 5 -36.28 -31.55 -41.89
C GLY A 5 -37.48 -30.81 -41.30
N ASP A 6 -38.67 -31.41 -41.37
CA ASP A 6 -39.92 -30.79 -40.86
C ASP A 6 -40.10 -30.97 -39.35
N GLU A 7 -39.61 -32.08 -38.79
CA GLU A 7 -39.60 -32.32 -37.35
C GLU A 7 -38.59 -31.42 -36.64
N ALA A 8 -37.37 -31.30 -37.19
CA ALA A 8 -36.34 -30.41 -36.66
C ALA A 8 -36.78 -28.93 -36.68
N ARG A 9 -37.49 -28.49 -37.74
CA ARG A 9 -38.04 -27.13 -37.80
C ARG A 9 -39.07 -26.87 -36.70
N ARG A 10 -39.98 -27.82 -36.45
CA ARG A 10 -41.02 -27.69 -35.40
C ARG A 10 -40.46 -27.78 -33.99
N ALA A 11 -39.45 -28.63 -33.77
CA ALA A 11 -38.85 -28.85 -32.45
C ALA A 11 -37.83 -27.79 -32.05
N ARG A 12 -37.40 -26.90 -32.96
CA ARG A 12 -36.31 -25.95 -32.72
C ARG A 12 -36.52 -25.08 -31.49
N GLU A 13 -37.62 -24.33 -31.41
CA GLU A 13 -37.86 -23.43 -30.26
C GLU A 13 -38.06 -24.17 -28.93
N PRO A 14 -38.83 -25.28 -28.87
CA PRO A 14 -38.88 -26.11 -27.66
C PRO A 14 -37.52 -26.65 -27.22
N VAL A 15 -36.68 -27.12 -28.16
CA VAL A 15 -35.33 -27.61 -27.85
C VAL A 15 -34.43 -26.48 -27.36
N LEU A 16 -34.50 -25.29 -27.97
CA LEU A 16 -33.77 -24.11 -27.48
C LEU A 16 -34.25 -23.68 -26.09
N GLY A 17 -35.56 -23.77 -25.83
CA GLY A 17 -36.14 -23.52 -24.51
C GLY A 17 -35.61 -24.49 -23.46
N LEU A 18 -35.64 -25.80 -23.74
CA LEU A 18 -35.09 -26.84 -22.84
C LEU A 18 -33.57 -26.69 -22.65
N TYR A 19 -32.84 -26.37 -23.73
CA TYR A 19 -31.40 -26.14 -23.66
C TYR A 19 -31.09 -24.95 -22.74
N GLU A 20 -31.83 -23.84 -22.86
CA GLU A 20 -31.66 -22.71 -21.96
C GLU A 20 -32.11 -23.01 -20.53
N GLU A 21 -33.20 -23.75 -20.33
CA GLU A 21 -33.66 -24.14 -18.99
C GLU A 21 -32.64 -25.02 -18.27
N VAL A 22 -32.01 -25.96 -18.98
CA VAL A 22 -31.02 -26.88 -18.41
C VAL A 22 -29.70 -26.17 -18.09
N PHE A 23 -29.22 -25.31 -18.99
CA PHE A 23 -27.89 -24.71 -18.86
C PHE A 23 -27.90 -23.30 -18.25
N ASN A 24 -29.04 -22.60 -18.27
CA ASN A 24 -29.20 -21.23 -17.80
C ASN A 24 -28.10 -20.29 -18.33
N HIS A 25 -27.83 -20.34 -19.63
CA HIS A 25 -26.75 -19.55 -20.22
C HIS A 25 -26.98 -18.04 -20.09
N ARG A 26 -28.23 -17.59 -19.92
CA ARG A 26 -28.54 -16.19 -19.62
C ARG A 26 -27.93 -15.69 -18.32
N ALA A 27 -27.61 -16.58 -17.37
CA ALA A 27 -26.93 -16.23 -16.13
C ALA A 27 -25.39 -16.24 -16.25
N PHE A 28 -24.83 -16.60 -17.43
CA PHE A 28 -23.38 -16.63 -17.62
C PHE A 28 -22.80 -15.21 -17.67
N THR A 29 -22.06 -14.84 -16.62
CA THR A 29 -21.39 -13.52 -16.51
C THR A 29 -19.97 -13.51 -17.08
N GLY A 30 -19.55 -14.59 -17.73
CA GLY A 30 -18.16 -14.82 -18.14
C GLY A 30 -17.48 -15.92 -17.34
N ARG A 31 -16.20 -16.18 -17.66
CA ARG A 31 -15.44 -17.35 -17.18
C ARG A 31 -15.18 -17.40 -15.66
N SER A 32 -15.36 -16.30 -14.93
CA SER A 32 -15.04 -16.22 -13.49
C SER A 32 -15.81 -17.25 -12.65
N GLY A 33 -17.07 -17.54 -13.01
CA GLY A 33 -17.90 -18.55 -12.35
C GLY A 33 -17.64 -19.99 -12.79
N THR A 34 -16.74 -20.22 -13.76
CA THR A 34 -16.57 -21.54 -14.41
C THR A 34 -15.10 -22.02 -14.41
N MET A 35 -14.21 -21.36 -13.69
CA MET A 35 -12.79 -21.73 -13.54
C MET A 35 -12.32 -21.57 -12.09
N PHE A 36 -11.23 -22.25 -11.71
CA PHE A 36 -10.78 -22.38 -10.31
C PHE A 36 -9.40 -21.74 -10.01
N GLY A 37 -8.92 -20.86 -10.89
CA GLY A 37 -7.67 -20.10 -10.72
C GLY A 37 -7.78 -18.72 -11.40
N PHE A 38 -6.73 -17.91 -11.38
CA PHE A 38 -6.78 -16.51 -11.86
C PHE A 38 -7.91 -15.72 -11.17
N GLU A 39 -8.87 -15.15 -11.91
CA GLU A 39 -10.06 -14.47 -11.36
C GLU A 39 -11.21 -15.44 -10.98
N GLY A 40 -10.95 -16.74 -11.06
CA GLY A 40 -11.95 -17.79 -10.85
C GLY A 40 -12.35 -18.04 -9.40
N LEU A 41 -13.25 -19.01 -9.23
CA LEU A 41 -13.80 -19.41 -7.94
C LEU A 41 -12.71 -19.83 -6.95
N GLY A 42 -12.75 -19.24 -5.76
CA GLY A 42 -11.82 -19.55 -4.67
C GLY A 42 -10.40 -19.04 -4.87
N SER A 43 -10.16 -18.12 -5.81
CA SER A 43 -8.86 -17.50 -6.03
C SER A 43 -8.81 -16.10 -5.45
N VAL A 44 -7.76 -15.81 -4.66
CA VAL A 44 -7.47 -14.44 -4.19
C VAL A 44 -6.73 -13.70 -5.30
N TYR A 45 -7.28 -12.61 -5.80
CA TYR A 45 -6.63 -11.75 -6.79
C TYR A 45 -5.99 -10.53 -6.12
N TRP A 46 -4.66 -10.58 -5.93
CA TRP A 46 -3.95 -9.70 -4.98
C TRP A 46 -4.01 -8.22 -5.33
N HIS A 47 -4.04 -7.86 -6.61
CA HIS A 47 -4.18 -6.45 -7.00
C HIS A 47 -5.47 -5.82 -6.45
N MET A 48 -6.58 -6.56 -6.41
CA MET A 48 -7.83 -6.04 -5.86
C MET A 48 -7.78 -5.92 -4.33
N VAL A 49 -7.05 -6.82 -3.66
CA VAL A 49 -6.82 -6.73 -2.20
C VAL A 49 -5.97 -5.51 -1.86
N SER A 50 -4.91 -5.22 -2.62
CA SER A 50 -4.08 -4.03 -2.37
C SER A 50 -4.80 -2.72 -2.74
N LYS A 51 -5.76 -2.75 -3.68
CA LYS A 51 -6.70 -1.63 -3.88
C LYS A 51 -7.61 -1.41 -2.67
N LEU A 52 -8.14 -2.48 -2.08
CA LEU A 52 -8.91 -2.40 -0.83
C LEU A 52 -8.05 -1.82 0.30
N LEU A 53 -6.80 -2.26 0.43
CA LEU A 53 -5.85 -1.72 1.42
C LEU A 53 -5.70 -0.19 1.28
N LEU A 54 -5.44 0.29 0.05
CA LEU A 54 -5.32 1.71 -0.24
C LEU A 54 -6.62 2.47 0.05
N ALA A 55 -7.78 1.93 -0.34
CA ALA A 55 -9.07 2.56 -0.08
C ALA A 55 -9.37 2.70 1.43
N VAL A 56 -9.03 1.69 2.23
CA VAL A 56 -9.19 1.76 3.70
C VAL A 56 -8.25 2.81 4.30
N GLN A 57 -7.02 2.91 3.80
CA GLN A 57 -6.07 3.96 4.22
C GLN A 57 -6.58 5.36 3.89
N GLU A 58 -7.07 5.59 2.67
CA GLU A 58 -7.65 6.88 2.27
C GLU A 58 -8.82 7.25 3.18
N ARG A 59 -9.66 6.28 3.56
CA ARG A 59 -10.74 6.51 4.52
C ARG A 59 -10.24 6.83 5.93
N PHE A 60 -9.17 6.20 6.39
CA PHE A 60 -8.55 6.53 7.68
C PHE A 60 -8.10 8.00 7.72
N PHE A 61 -7.39 8.47 6.69
CA PHE A 61 -6.93 9.86 6.65
C PHE A 61 -8.07 10.86 6.42
N ALA A 62 -9.07 10.53 5.61
CA ALA A 62 -10.27 11.35 5.45
C ALA A 62 -11.02 11.53 6.78
N ALA A 63 -11.23 10.45 7.54
CA ALA A 63 -11.86 10.51 8.85
C ALA A 63 -11.07 11.38 9.84
N SER A 64 -9.73 11.33 9.80
CA SER A 64 -8.88 12.22 10.60
C SER A 64 -9.12 13.70 10.24
N LYS A 65 -9.15 14.03 8.94
CA LYS A 65 -9.38 15.40 8.45
C LYS A 65 -10.80 15.91 8.76
N GLU A 66 -11.78 15.02 8.77
CA GLU A 66 -13.18 15.31 9.10
C GLU A 66 -13.43 15.44 10.62
N GLY A 67 -12.42 15.20 11.46
CA GLY A 67 -12.55 15.28 12.91
C GLY A 67 -13.36 14.13 13.51
N ALA A 68 -13.36 12.96 12.88
CA ALA A 68 -13.96 11.76 13.44
C ALA A 68 -13.30 11.41 14.78
N ASP A 69 -14.08 10.81 15.68
CA ASP A 69 -13.57 10.40 16.99
C ASP A 69 -12.51 9.29 16.88
N GLU A 70 -11.78 9.11 17.99
CA GLU A 70 -10.68 8.16 18.07
C GLU A 70 -11.13 6.69 17.95
N ASP A 71 -12.37 6.35 18.30
CA ASP A 71 -12.88 4.99 18.11
C ASP A 71 -13.04 4.66 16.63
N ILE A 72 -13.66 5.56 15.86
CA ILE A 72 -13.84 5.40 14.41
C ILE A 72 -12.48 5.29 13.73
N ARG A 73 -11.55 6.20 14.05
CA ARG A 73 -10.19 6.18 13.49
C ARG A 73 -9.45 4.88 13.85
N GLY A 74 -9.51 4.47 15.12
CA GLY A 74 -8.92 3.22 15.59
C GLY A 74 -9.50 2.00 14.89
N ARG A 75 -10.83 1.96 14.66
CA ARG A 75 -11.49 0.88 13.90
C ARG A 75 -11.03 0.83 12.45
N LEU A 76 -10.91 1.98 11.78
CA LEU A 76 -10.40 2.06 10.41
C LEU A 76 -8.94 1.59 10.34
N GLY A 77 -8.09 1.99 11.27
CA GLY A 77 -6.71 1.52 11.35
C GLY A 77 -6.60 0.01 11.60
N ARG A 78 -7.45 -0.56 12.47
CA ARG A 78 -7.52 -2.02 12.67
C ARG A 78 -7.98 -2.76 11.40
N LEU A 79 -8.94 -2.20 10.66
CA LEU A 79 -9.36 -2.76 9.36
C LEU A 79 -8.24 -2.68 8.33
N TYR A 80 -7.50 -1.57 8.28
CA TYR A 80 -6.33 -1.40 7.43
C TYR A 80 -5.31 -2.52 7.70
N TYR A 81 -4.93 -2.70 8.97
CA TYR A 81 -3.97 -3.72 9.36
C TYR A 81 -4.49 -5.14 9.16
N ARG A 82 -5.78 -5.39 9.32
CA ARG A 82 -6.38 -6.69 9.00
C ARG A 82 -6.25 -7.04 7.50
N VAL A 83 -6.46 -6.07 6.60
CA VAL A 83 -6.26 -6.31 5.16
C VAL A 83 -4.77 -6.54 4.87
N ARG A 84 -3.92 -5.69 5.45
CA ARG A 84 -2.47 -5.74 5.27
C ARG A 84 -1.86 -7.06 5.73
N ASP A 85 -2.26 -7.57 6.89
CA ASP A 85 -1.79 -8.83 7.46
C ASP A 85 -2.14 -10.04 6.57
N GLY A 86 -3.16 -9.91 5.71
CA GLY A 86 -3.49 -10.93 4.72
C GLY A 86 -2.52 -11.01 3.54
N LEU A 87 -1.71 -9.97 3.29
CA LEU A 87 -0.77 -9.91 2.18
C LEU A 87 0.41 -10.87 2.35
N GLY A 88 0.98 -11.29 1.22
CA GLY A 88 1.99 -12.34 1.14
C GLY A 88 3.18 -12.16 2.08
N PHE A 89 3.73 -10.95 2.19
CA PHE A 89 4.95 -10.70 2.96
C PHE A 89 4.82 -10.89 4.48
N ASN A 90 3.60 -11.07 5.00
CA ASN A 90 3.36 -11.42 6.42
C ASN A 90 3.25 -12.95 6.64
N LYS A 91 3.39 -13.76 5.59
CA LYS A 91 3.21 -15.21 5.63
C LYS A 91 4.54 -15.96 5.56
N THR A 92 4.51 -17.21 6.03
CA THR A 92 5.65 -18.12 5.83
C THR A 92 5.75 -18.55 4.36
N PRO A 93 6.94 -18.92 3.86
CA PRO A 93 7.06 -19.43 2.49
C PRO A 93 6.17 -20.66 2.21
N GLY A 94 5.95 -21.52 3.22
CA GLY A 94 5.08 -22.69 3.08
C GLY A 94 3.60 -22.33 2.96
N GLU A 95 3.14 -21.32 3.69
CA GLU A 95 1.76 -20.81 3.59
C GLU A 95 1.52 -20.04 2.29
N PHE A 96 2.48 -19.20 1.88
CA PHE A 96 2.36 -18.40 0.67
C PHE A 96 2.59 -19.23 -0.61
N GLY A 97 3.42 -20.28 -0.50
CA GLY A 97 3.81 -21.15 -1.62
C GLY A 97 4.86 -20.55 -2.54
N ALA A 98 5.56 -19.51 -2.09
CA ALA A 98 6.61 -18.79 -2.80
C ALA A 98 7.47 -17.95 -1.82
N PHE A 99 8.45 -17.18 -2.33
CA PHE A 99 9.12 -16.17 -1.52
C PHE A 99 8.12 -15.05 -1.15
N PRO A 100 7.83 -14.81 0.15
CA PRO A 100 6.81 -13.85 0.58
C PRO A 100 7.06 -12.40 0.19
N THR A 101 8.32 -12.06 -0.11
CA THR A 101 8.75 -10.72 -0.52
C THR A 101 8.48 -10.45 -1.99
N ASP A 102 8.19 -11.47 -2.79
CA ASP A 102 7.96 -11.35 -4.22
C ASP A 102 6.45 -11.18 -4.48
N PRO A 103 6.04 -10.23 -5.35
CA PRO A 103 4.64 -10.05 -5.70
C PRO A 103 4.15 -11.13 -6.70
N TYR A 104 2.89 -11.51 -6.58
CA TYR A 104 2.22 -12.51 -7.42
C TYR A 104 0.79 -12.07 -7.73
N SER A 105 0.27 -12.37 -8.91
CA SER A 105 -1.06 -11.89 -9.30
C SER A 105 -2.20 -12.53 -8.51
N ASN A 106 -2.14 -13.84 -8.23
CA ASN A 106 -3.22 -14.55 -7.54
C ASN A 106 -2.76 -15.76 -6.73
N THR A 107 -3.61 -16.20 -5.80
CA THR A 107 -3.46 -17.45 -5.05
C THR A 107 -4.77 -18.26 -5.12
N PRO A 108 -4.85 -19.29 -5.98
CA PRO A 108 -6.00 -20.20 -6.04
C PRO A 108 -6.13 -21.04 -4.77
N LYS A 109 -7.35 -21.47 -4.42
CA LYS A 109 -7.61 -22.34 -3.25
C LYS A 109 -6.73 -23.60 -3.16
N HIS A 110 -6.31 -24.13 -4.31
CA HIS A 110 -5.62 -25.43 -4.42
C HIS A 110 -4.11 -25.30 -4.69
N ALA A 111 -3.55 -24.09 -4.69
CA ALA A 111 -2.14 -23.85 -5.01
C ALA A 111 -1.57 -22.67 -4.22
N GLY A 112 -0.23 -22.56 -4.21
CA GLY A 112 0.47 -21.37 -3.73
C GLY A 112 0.32 -20.16 -4.66
N ALA A 113 1.02 -19.08 -4.37
CA ALA A 113 1.06 -17.86 -5.18
C ALA A 113 1.46 -18.13 -6.66
N GLN A 114 0.75 -17.51 -7.60
CA GLN A 114 0.86 -17.72 -9.05
C GLN A 114 1.13 -16.41 -9.80
N GLN A 115 1.85 -16.50 -10.93
CA GLN A 115 2.21 -15.38 -11.82
C GLN A 115 3.09 -14.31 -11.14
N PRO A 116 4.42 -14.54 -11.03
CA PRO A 116 5.33 -13.64 -10.32
C PRO A 116 5.57 -12.31 -11.03
N GLY A 117 5.88 -11.28 -10.24
CA GLY A 117 6.54 -10.07 -10.70
C GLY A 117 5.60 -8.92 -11.06
N MET A 118 5.30 -8.77 -12.36
CA MET A 118 4.74 -7.52 -12.92
C MET A 118 3.22 -7.38 -12.75
N THR A 119 2.72 -7.55 -11.51
CA THR A 119 1.32 -7.30 -11.14
C THR A 119 1.10 -5.85 -10.72
N GLY A 120 -0.07 -5.28 -11.02
CA GLY A 120 -0.46 -3.93 -10.59
C GLY A 120 -0.56 -3.77 -9.06
N GLN A 121 -0.53 -4.87 -8.30
CA GLN A 121 -0.42 -4.91 -6.84
C GLN A 121 0.68 -3.99 -6.32
N VAL A 122 1.87 -4.02 -6.94
CA VAL A 122 3.06 -3.29 -6.44
C VAL A 122 2.85 -1.78 -6.41
N LYS A 123 2.10 -1.23 -7.37
CA LYS A 123 1.77 0.20 -7.43
C LYS A 123 0.92 0.60 -6.23
N GLU A 124 -0.05 -0.24 -5.85
CA GLU A 124 -0.93 0.06 -4.71
C GLU A 124 -0.15 -0.04 -3.39
N GLU A 125 0.75 -1.01 -3.27
CA GLU A 125 1.56 -1.19 -2.06
C GLU A 125 2.59 -0.08 -1.85
N ILE A 126 3.21 0.43 -2.92
CA ILE A 126 4.07 1.62 -2.85
C ILE A 126 3.30 2.83 -2.30
N LEU A 127 2.10 3.10 -2.85
CA LEU A 127 1.26 4.20 -2.37
C LEU A 127 0.86 4.00 -0.90
N SER A 128 0.43 2.79 -0.56
CA SER A 128 0.04 2.48 0.81
C SER A 128 1.21 2.62 1.78
N ARG A 129 2.43 2.27 1.37
CA ARG A 129 3.62 2.39 2.21
C ARG A 129 3.99 3.86 2.46
N PHE A 130 3.89 4.74 1.47
CA PHE A 130 4.09 6.16 1.70
C PHE A 130 3.02 6.75 2.62
N GLY A 131 1.78 6.28 2.52
CA GLY A 131 0.72 6.61 3.47
C GLY A 131 1.02 6.11 4.89
N GLU A 132 1.53 4.90 5.07
CA GLU A 132 1.96 4.39 6.40
C GLU A 132 3.08 5.23 7.01
N LEU A 133 4.04 5.64 6.18
CA LEU A 133 5.13 6.54 6.57
C LEU A 133 4.64 7.98 6.80
N GLY A 134 3.36 8.27 6.52
CA GLY A 134 2.72 9.55 6.75
C GLY A 134 2.98 10.61 5.69
N VAL A 135 3.57 10.27 4.54
CA VAL A 135 3.86 11.25 3.49
C VAL A 135 2.59 11.59 2.71
N ILE A 136 2.00 12.74 3.00
CA ILE A 136 0.77 13.25 2.37
C ILE A 136 1.08 14.59 1.70
N VAL A 137 0.59 14.79 0.48
CA VAL A 137 0.67 16.08 -0.20
C VAL A 137 -0.72 16.73 -0.20
N ASP A 138 -0.87 17.87 0.47
CA ASP A 138 -2.10 18.67 0.47
C ASP A 138 -1.75 20.14 0.22
N GLN A 139 -2.51 20.81 -0.64
CA GLN A 139 -2.31 22.22 -1.02
C GLN A 139 -0.85 22.59 -1.35
N GLY A 140 -0.14 21.70 -2.06
CA GLY A 140 1.26 21.91 -2.47
C GLY A 140 2.29 21.78 -1.35
N ARG A 141 1.88 21.30 -0.17
CA ARG A 141 2.77 21.09 0.98
C ARG A 141 2.87 19.61 1.31
N VAL A 142 4.05 19.20 1.77
CA VAL A 142 4.27 17.85 2.33
C VAL A 142 3.91 17.87 3.80
N GLN A 143 2.93 17.07 4.18
CA GLN A 143 2.53 16.81 5.56
C GLN A 143 3.01 15.41 5.97
N LEU A 144 3.46 15.28 7.22
CA LEU A 144 3.87 14.02 7.83
C LEU A 144 2.81 13.57 8.85
N GLU A 145 1.81 12.82 8.37
CA GLU A 145 0.68 12.28 9.14
C GLU A 145 0.94 10.81 9.52
N VAL A 146 1.66 10.59 10.61
CA VAL A 146 2.16 9.28 11.02
C VAL A 146 1.13 8.39 11.74
N GLY A 147 -0.17 8.73 11.68
CA GLY A 147 -1.23 8.04 12.43
C GLY A 147 -1.43 6.56 12.09
N LEU A 148 -0.87 6.06 10.99
CA LEU A 148 -0.81 4.63 10.68
C LEU A 148 0.56 4.01 11.00
N LEU A 149 1.63 4.77 11.19
CA LEU A 149 2.96 4.23 11.46
C LEU A 149 3.00 3.50 12.82
N ARG A 150 3.67 2.36 12.92
CA ARG A 150 3.76 1.59 14.17
C ARG A 150 5.13 1.65 14.82
N ALA A 151 5.14 1.65 16.15
CA ALA A 151 6.39 1.66 16.94
C ALA A 151 7.33 0.48 16.63
N ARG A 152 6.78 -0.67 16.23
CA ARG A 152 7.57 -1.87 15.87
C ARG A 152 8.44 -1.71 14.62
N GLU A 153 8.25 -0.64 13.86
CA GLU A 153 9.00 -0.37 12.63
C GLU A 153 10.31 0.38 12.87
N PHE A 154 10.52 0.89 14.08
CA PHE A 154 11.74 1.58 14.48
C PHE A 154 12.80 0.57 14.93
N VAL A 155 14.06 0.81 14.56
CA VAL A 155 15.16 -0.14 14.81
C VAL A 155 15.67 -0.05 16.23
N ALA A 156 15.98 -1.21 16.83
CA ALA A 156 16.42 -1.27 18.23
C ALA A 156 17.85 -0.75 18.46
N ARG A 157 18.70 -0.76 17.44
CA ARG A 157 20.12 -0.36 17.51
C ARG A 157 20.51 0.45 16.28
N PRO A 158 21.53 1.31 16.38
CA PRO A 158 21.98 2.07 15.22
C PRO A 158 22.41 1.16 14.08
N GLN A 159 22.07 1.53 12.85
CA GLN A 159 22.42 0.77 11.65
C GLN A 159 22.69 1.69 10.44
N PRO A 160 23.57 1.29 9.51
CA PRO A 160 23.83 2.06 8.31
C PRO A 160 22.61 2.04 7.37
N PHE A 161 22.30 3.18 6.78
CA PHE A 161 21.33 3.34 5.71
C PHE A 161 22.03 3.93 4.49
N ARG A 162 22.28 3.06 3.51
CA ARG A 162 22.90 3.42 2.23
C ARG A 162 21.82 3.77 1.22
N PHE A 163 21.95 4.94 0.58
CA PHE A 163 20.97 5.44 -0.40
C PHE A 163 21.68 6.15 -1.56
N LEU A 164 20.96 6.35 -2.65
CA LEU A 164 21.43 7.11 -3.80
C LEU A 164 20.86 8.53 -3.72
N ASP A 165 21.69 9.56 -3.74
CA ASP A 165 21.21 10.95 -3.71
C ASP A 165 20.77 11.46 -5.10
N VAL A 166 20.18 12.67 -5.16
CA VAL A 166 19.69 13.28 -6.41
C VAL A 166 20.78 13.51 -7.48
N HIS A 167 22.06 13.46 -7.10
CA HIS A 167 23.21 13.56 -8.00
C HIS A 167 23.77 12.18 -8.39
N GLN A 168 23.01 11.11 -8.11
CA GLN A 168 23.38 9.72 -8.38
C GLN A 168 24.64 9.26 -7.64
N GLN A 169 24.94 9.87 -6.49
CA GLN A 169 26.06 9.46 -5.65
C GLN A 169 25.56 8.58 -4.51
N TRP A 170 26.32 7.54 -4.21
CA TRP A 170 26.06 6.69 -3.05
C TRP A 170 26.43 7.45 -1.78
N GLN A 171 25.46 7.58 -0.89
CA GLN A 171 25.60 8.17 0.42
C GLN A 171 25.27 7.12 1.49
N GLU A 172 25.74 7.36 2.71
CA GLU A 172 25.40 6.55 3.87
C GLU A 172 25.17 7.48 5.07
N LEU A 173 24.10 7.20 5.83
CA LEU A 173 23.86 7.81 7.14
C LEU A 173 23.64 6.71 8.17
N THR A 174 23.84 7.05 9.46
CA THR A 174 23.49 6.14 10.56
C THR A 174 22.06 6.41 11.01
N VAL A 175 21.18 5.43 10.88
CA VAL A 175 19.86 5.47 11.52
C VAL A 175 20.08 5.26 13.01
N PRO A 176 19.63 6.17 13.89
CA PRO A 176 19.84 6.02 15.33
C PRO A 176 19.01 4.87 15.90
N ALA A 177 19.31 4.45 17.14
CA ALA A 177 18.39 3.59 17.88
C ALA A 177 17.03 4.30 18.04
N SER A 178 15.95 3.51 18.01
CA SER A 178 14.58 4.02 17.91
C SER A 178 14.37 4.89 16.67
N GLY A 179 15.14 4.62 15.60
CA GLY A 179 15.06 5.34 14.33
C GLY A 179 14.42 4.51 13.21
N LEU A 180 13.98 5.18 12.16
CA LEU A 180 13.53 4.60 10.90
C LEU A 180 14.04 5.51 9.78
N ALA A 181 14.46 4.96 8.65
CA ALA A 181 14.84 5.77 7.50
C ALA A 181 14.25 5.23 6.20
N PHE A 182 13.93 6.16 5.30
CA PHE A 182 13.49 5.88 3.93
C PHE A 182 13.89 7.06 3.04
N THR A 183 13.67 6.92 1.73
CA THR A 183 13.83 8.05 0.81
C THR A 183 12.52 8.41 0.16
N TRP A 184 12.28 9.71 -0.02
CA TRP A 184 11.19 10.20 -0.87
C TRP A 184 11.69 11.38 -1.70
N CYS A 185 11.34 11.40 -2.98
CA CYS A 185 12.00 12.24 -3.98
C CYS A 185 13.54 12.15 -3.92
N GLN A 186 14.07 10.98 -3.53
CA GLN A 186 15.51 10.70 -3.42
C GLN A 186 16.25 11.53 -2.33
N VAL A 187 15.49 12.15 -1.42
CA VAL A 187 15.99 12.76 -0.19
C VAL A 187 15.74 11.80 0.98
N PRO A 188 16.71 11.59 1.89
CA PRO A 188 16.53 10.75 3.06
C PRO A 188 15.61 11.43 4.09
N PHE A 189 14.62 10.67 4.55
CA PHE A 189 13.78 10.98 5.69
C PHE A 189 14.23 10.10 6.85
N VAL A 190 14.52 10.68 8.00
CA VAL A 190 14.93 9.97 9.22
C VAL A 190 13.93 10.28 10.31
N TYR A 191 13.20 9.26 10.76
CA TYR A 191 12.25 9.39 11.86
C TYR A 191 12.90 8.88 13.13
N ARG A 192 12.69 9.57 14.25
CA ARG A 192 13.16 9.17 15.57
C ARG A 192 12.00 9.13 16.55
N LEU A 193 11.79 7.97 17.15
CA LEU A 193 10.84 7.79 18.24
C LEU A 193 11.51 8.23 19.54
N ASP A 194 11.02 9.33 20.12
CA ASP A 194 11.49 9.86 21.39
C ASP A 194 10.27 10.13 22.30
N PRO A 195 10.11 9.40 23.42
CA PRO A 195 8.97 9.58 24.31
C PRO A 195 9.05 10.89 25.12
N SER A 196 10.22 11.52 25.19
CA SER A 196 10.50 12.70 26.02
C SER A 196 10.54 14.00 25.23
N ALA A 197 10.88 13.95 23.94
CA ALA A 197 10.93 15.13 23.07
C ALA A 197 9.55 15.52 22.54
N GLU A 198 9.33 16.80 22.32
CA GLU A 198 8.18 17.28 21.54
C GLU A 198 8.35 16.87 20.06
N PRO A 199 7.25 16.62 19.33
CA PRO A 199 7.33 16.36 17.91
C PRO A 199 7.94 17.55 17.17
N GLU A 200 8.96 17.28 16.37
CA GLU A 200 9.77 18.32 15.71
C GLU A 200 10.15 17.87 14.31
N LEU A 201 10.07 18.79 13.34
CA LEU A 201 10.46 18.58 11.97
C LEU A 201 11.67 19.46 11.65
N THR A 202 12.79 18.85 11.31
CA THR A 202 14.04 19.54 10.99
C THR A 202 14.45 19.23 9.55
N VAL A 203 14.83 20.26 8.81
CA VAL A 203 15.30 20.14 7.43
C VAL A 203 16.74 20.60 7.36
N THR A 204 17.64 19.69 6.98
CA THR A 204 19.05 20.03 6.73
C THR A 204 19.23 20.38 5.26
N LEU A 205 19.84 21.53 5.01
CA LEU A 205 20.10 22.07 3.68
C LEU A 205 21.51 21.73 3.18
N GLU A 206 21.76 21.98 1.90
CA GLU A 206 23.03 21.70 1.23
C GLU A 206 24.23 22.49 1.77
N ASP A 207 24.00 23.64 2.38
CA ASP A 207 25.03 24.45 3.04
C ASP A 207 25.35 23.98 4.47
N GLY A 208 24.69 22.90 4.92
CA GLY A 208 24.82 22.36 6.28
C GLY A 208 23.97 23.09 7.32
N SER A 209 23.29 24.19 6.95
CA SER A 209 22.31 24.82 7.84
C SER A 209 21.09 23.92 8.06
N SER A 210 20.39 24.13 9.17
CA SER A 210 19.16 23.39 9.46
C SER A 210 18.04 24.35 9.82
N GLN A 211 16.83 24.02 9.38
CA GLN A 211 15.61 24.74 9.68
C GLN A 211 14.67 23.83 10.48
N THR A 212 14.32 24.26 11.69
CA THR A 212 13.27 23.62 12.48
C THR A 212 11.93 24.26 12.17
N LEU A 213 10.92 23.45 11.90
CA LEU A 213 9.59 23.90 11.54
C LEU A 213 8.60 23.67 12.69
N THR A 214 7.69 24.62 12.87
CA THR A 214 6.58 24.47 13.80
C THR A 214 5.51 23.58 13.16
N GLY A 215 5.35 22.37 13.68
CA GLY A 215 4.39 21.37 13.18
C GLY A 215 5.00 20.37 12.19
N LEU A 216 4.17 19.45 11.72
CA LEU A 216 4.61 18.30 10.91
C LEU A 216 4.41 18.52 9.41
N MET A 217 4.70 19.72 8.93
CA MET A 217 4.46 20.11 7.55
C MET A 217 5.62 20.96 7.03
N LEU A 218 6.08 20.64 5.83
CA LEU A 218 7.05 21.46 5.11
C LEU A 218 6.36 22.72 4.56
N THR A 219 7.12 23.80 4.45
CA THR A 219 6.63 25.00 3.76
C THR A 219 6.41 24.70 2.26
N PRO A 220 5.60 25.49 1.54
CA PRO A 220 5.44 25.33 0.09
C PRO A 220 6.78 25.35 -0.65
N GLU A 221 7.70 26.20 -0.21
CA GLU A 221 9.02 26.36 -0.82
C GLU A 221 9.84 25.08 -0.64
N LEU A 222 9.97 24.56 0.60
CA LEU A 222 10.69 23.32 0.87
C LEU A 222 10.04 22.10 0.18
N SER A 223 8.71 22.10 0.07
CA SER A 223 7.99 21.05 -0.65
C SER A 223 8.34 21.07 -2.15
N ALA A 224 8.39 22.26 -2.77
CA ALA A 224 8.79 22.41 -4.16
C ALA A 224 10.24 21.96 -4.42
N GLU A 225 11.15 22.23 -3.49
CA GLU A 225 12.55 21.76 -3.57
C GLU A 225 12.63 20.22 -3.61
N LEU A 226 11.79 19.52 -2.81
CA LEU A 226 11.68 18.05 -2.89
C LEU A 226 11.10 17.59 -4.23
N PHE A 227 10.00 18.19 -4.69
CA PHE A 227 9.31 17.76 -5.92
C PHE A 227 10.20 17.93 -7.16
N THR A 228 10.96 19.01 -7.21
CA THR A 228 11.88 19.33 -8.30
C THR A 228 13.23 18.62 -8.18
N ARG A 229 13.49 17.94 -7.06
CA ARG A 229 14.76 17.26 -6.75
C ARG A 229 15.96 18.20 -6.90
N SER A 230 15.83 19.43 -6.41
CA SER A 230 16.85 20.47 -6.60
C SER A 230 18.21 20.15 -5.98
N GLY A 231 18.24 19.26 -4.98
CA GLY A 231 19.44 18.96 -4.18
C GLY A 231 19.66 19.90 -3.00
N ARG A 232 18.82 20.94 -2.86
CA ARG A 232 18.91 21.91 -1.77
C ARG A 232 18.62 21.29 -0.41
N ILE A 233 17.69 20.32 -0.34
CA ILE A 233 17.38 19.58 0.89
C ILE A 233 18.23 18.31 0.92
N ARG A 234 19.06 18.16 1.95
CA ARG A 234 19.93 17.00 2.16
C ARG A 234 19.32 15.94 3.05
N GLN A 235 18.49 16.34 4.01
CA GLN A 235 17.80 15.41 4.91
C GLN A 235 16.56 16.07 5.51
N VAL A 236 15.53 15.27 5.76
CA VAL A 236 14.39 15.63 6.59
C VAL A 236 14.37 14.72 7.82
N GLU A 237 14.45 15.30 9.01
CA GLU A 237 14.33 14.57 10.27
C GLU A 237 12.99 14.87 10.94
N LEU A 238 12.32 13.82 11.41
CA LEU A 238 11.08 13.93 12.17
C LEU A 238 11.24 13.23 13.52
N VAL A 239 11.04 13.98 14.60
CA VAL A 239 10.88 13.41 15.93
C VAL A 239 9.40 13.14 16.17
N VAL A 240 9.06 11.93 16.60
CA VAL A 240 7.70 11.51 16.91
C VAL A 240 7.60 10.92 18.32
N ARG A 241 6.43 11.09 18.93
CA ARG A 241 6.04 10.42 20.17
C ARG A 241 5.23 9.16 19.88
N ARG A 242 5.27 8.21 20.80
CA ARG A 242 4.47 6.99 20.71
C ARG A 242 2.96 7.27 20.60
N SER A 243 2.47 8.35 21.21
CA SER A 243 1.06 8.76 21.16
C SER A 243 0.59 9.22 19.78
N GLN A 244 1.50 9.50 18.84
CA GLN A 244 1.18 9.86 17.46
C GLN A 244 1.14 8.64 16.52
N LEU A 245 1.67 7.51 17.00
CA LEU A 245 1.77 6.28 16.23
C LEU A 245 0.50 5.44 16.41
N PHE A 246 0.24 4.59 15.43
CA PHE A 246 -0.85 3.63 15.53
C PHE A 246 -0.60 2.65 16.69
N SER A 247 -1.62 2.49 17.53
CA SER A 247 -1.64 1.53 18.62
C SER A 247 -2.38 0.27 18.18
N ASP A 248 -1.61 -0.78 17.88
CA ASP A 248 -2.11 -2.14 17.63
C ASP A 248 -2.81 -2.73 18.87
#